data_AF-A0A4Y8KIH7-F1
#
_entry.id   AF-A0A4Y8KIH7-F1
#
_cell.length_a   1.000
_cell.length_b   1.000
_cell.length_c   1.000
_cell.angle_alpha   90.00
_cell.angle_beta   90.00
_cell.angle_gamma   90.00
#
_symmetry.space_group_name_H-M   'P 1'
#
loop_
_entity.id
_entity.type
_entity.pdbx_description
1 polymer ?
#
loop_
_entity_poly.entity_id
_entity_poly.type
_entity_poly.pdbx_seq_one_letter_code
_entity_poly.pdbx_strand_id
1 'polypeptide(L)'
;MVDSLEDIVEEPADAIEFPARAPAAVSYRWLEDRSASSATLQGTFCVATAADTIAALWPRFVNTAHRFGASDFDAAALKDSGPRDLTRTIASWLYQQNEPVVDGIEFASRHGDDLKLWAIFERPPDDSDISPLLTRVTPMDLSPETPELLDAFKTLGLTWTG
;
A
#
# COMPACT_ATOMS: atom_id res chain seq x y z
N MET A 1 -26.55 17.80 -6.61
CA MET A 1 -26.55 16.90 -7.78
C MET A 1 -26.32 15.49 -7.27
N VAL A 2 -27.40 14.86 -6.83
CA VAL A 2 -27.48 13.46 -6.36
C VAL A 2 -28.79 12.92 -6.93
N ASP A 3 -28.86 12.85 -8.26
CA ASP A 3 -30.12 12.65 -8.99
C ASP A 3 -29.92 11.75 -10.22
N SER A 4 -28.86 10.94 -10.25
CA SER A 4 -28.47 10.15 -11.43
C SER A 4 -28.46 8.63 -11.20
N LEU A 5 -28.95 8.16 -10.04
CA LEU A 5 -29.05 6.73 -9.71
C LEU A 5 -30.49 6.24 -9.57
N GLU A 6 -31.47 7.14 -9.38
CA GLU A 6 -32.88 6.75 -9.20
C GLU A 6 -33.60 6.41 -10.53
N ASP A 7 -33.02 6.81 -11.68
CA ASP A 7 -33.56 6.55 -13.03
C ASP A 7 -33.05 5.24 -13.68
N ILE A 8 -32.22 4.46 -12.99
CA ILE A 8 -31.73 3.17 -13.52
C ILE A 8 -32.82 2.11 -13.27
N VAL A 9 -33.64 1.87 -14.29
CA VAL A 9 -34.62 0.76 -14.30
C VAL A 9 -33.94 -0.48 -14.87
N GLU A 10 -33.65 -1.46 -14.02
CA GLU A 10 -33.12 -2.76 -14.44
C GLU A 10 -34.22 -3.57 -15.13
N GLU A 11 -33.99 -4.00 -16.38
CA GLU A 11 -34.96 -4.86 -17.05
C GLU A 11 -34.95 -6.25 -16.39
N PRO A 12 -36.10 -6.85 -16.08
CA PRO A 12 -36.15 -8.17 -15.44
C PRO A 12 -35.50 -9.28 -16.29
N ALA A 13 -35.33 -9.05 -17.60
CA ALA A 13 -34.58 -9.92 -18.49
C ALA A 13 -33.06 -9.87 -18.20
N ASP A 14 -32.52 -8.71 -17.84
CA ASP A 14 -31.10 -8.51 -17.56
C ASP A 14 -30.66 -9.31 -16.33
N ALA A 15 -31.49 -9.37 -15.29
CA ALA A 15 -31.22 -10.18 -14.10
C ALA A 15 -31.16 -11.70 -14.38
N ILE A 16 -31.80 -12.15 -15.47
CA ILE A 16 -31.81 -13.55 -15.91
C ILE A 16 -30.64 -13.82 -16.87
N GLU A 17 -30.37 -12.90 -17.80
CA GLU A 17 -29.31 -13.04 -18.81
C GLU A 17 -27.91 -12.73 -18.23
N PHE A 18 -27.84 -11.81 -17.28
CA PHE A 18 -26.62 -11.35 -16.61
C PHE A 18 -26.80 -11.31 -15.09
N PRO A 19 -26.96 -12.48 -14.43
CA PRO A 19 -27.20 -12.52 -13.00
C PRO A 19 -26.07 -11.84 -12.24
N ALA A 20 -26.43 -10.84 -11.43
CA ALA A 20 -25.48 -10.17 -10.56
C ALA A 20 -24.83 -11.17 -9.60
N ARG A 21 -23.51 -11.05 -9.45
CA ARG A 21 -22.78 -11.86 -8.50
C ARG A 21 -23.27 -11.54 -7.09
N ALA A 22 -23.46 -12.56 -6.26
CA ALA A 22 -23.79 -12.35 -4.86
C ALA A 22 -22.75 -11.41 -4.21
N PRO A 23 -23.19 -10.40 -3.44
CA PRO A 23 -22.25 -9.52 -2.75
C PRO A 23 -21.35 -10.36 -1.83
N ALA A 24 -20.09 -9.93 -1.69
CA ALA A 24 -19.09 -10.61 -0.89
C ALA A 24 -18.71 -12.04 -1.35
N ALA A 25 -19.08 -12.45 -2.57
CA ALA A 25 -18.64 -13.71 -3.17
C ALA A 25 -17.28 -13.59 -3.87
N VAL A 26 -16.33 -14.45 -3.49
CA VAL A 26 -15.01 -14.58 -4.13
C VAL A 26 -14.91 -15.94 -4.82
N SER A 27 -14.42 -15.97 -6.07
CA SER A 27 -14.36 -17.23 -6.85
C SER A 27 -13.13 -18.00 -6.43
N TYR A 28 -13.18 -19.33 -6.43
CA TYR A 28 -11.95 -20.13 -6.29
C TYR A 28 -10.89 -19.78 -7.34
N ARG A 29 -11.28 -19.29 -8.53
CA ARG A 29 -10.35 -18.78 -9.55
C ARG A 29 -9.47 -17.63 -9.06
N TRP A 30 -9.89 -16.92 -8.00
CA TRP A 30 -9.07 -15.88 -7.38
C TRP A 30 -7.72 -16.42 -6.87
N LEU A 31 -7.65 -17.71 -6.51
CA LEU A 31 -6.42 -18.35 -6.06
C LEU A 31 -5.48 -18.75 -7.20
N GLU A 32 -5.98 -18.90 -8.43
CA GLU A 32 -5.19 -19.44 -9.56
C GLU A 32 -3.98 -18.56 -9.90
N ASP A 33 -4.12 -17.23 -9.79
CA ASP A 33 -3.08 -16.26 -10.14
C ASP A 33 -2.40 -15.62 -8.92
N ARG A 34 -2.51 -16.23 -7.72
CA ARG A 34 -1.97 -15.66 -6.48
C ARG A 34 -1.04 -16.64 -5.77
N SER A 35 0.06 -16.10 -5.26
CA SER A 35 0.98 -16.82 -4.40
C SER A 35 1.16 -16.06 -3.09
N ALA A 36 1.51 -16.79 -2.05
CA ALA A 36 1.97 -16.22 -0.79
C ALA A 36 3.38 -16.68 -0.50
N SER A 37 4.12 -15.86 0.24
CA SER A 37 5.47 -16.18 0.71
C SER A 37 5.75 -15.39 1.97
N SER A 38 6.60 -15.94 2.83
CA SER A 38 7.18 -15.23 3.96
C SER A 38 8.67 -15.01 3.72
N ALA A 39 9.21 -13.88 4.15
CA ALA A 39 10.63 -13.57 4.03
C ALA A 39 11.09 -12.68 5.20
N THR A 40 12.41 -12.58 5.38
CA THR A 40 13.05 -11.63 6.30
C THR A 40 13.73 -10.55 5.47
N LEU A 41 13.36 -9.29 5.70
CA LEU A 41 13.99 -8.15 5.06
C LEU A 41 14.89 -7.42 6.07
N GLN A 42 16.12 -7.14 5.66
CA GLN A 42 17.06 -6.32 6.43
C GLN A 42 17.61 -5.21 5.55
N GLY A 43 17.48 -3.96 6.00
CA GLY A 43 17.90 -2.78 5.24
C GLY A 43 17.99 -1.53 6.10
N THR A 44 18.39 -0.42 5.48
CA THR A 44 18.51 0.91 6.08
C THR A 44 17.32 1.78 5.70
N PHE A 45 16.58 2.29 6.69
CA PHE A 45 15.34 3.03 6.45
C PHE A 45 15.48 4.50 6.84
N CYS A 46 14.99 5.38 5.97
CA CYS A 46 14.87 6.80 6.27
C CYS A 46 13.66 7.02 7.19
N VAL A 47 13.89 7.58 8.39
CA VAL A 47 12.79 7.99 9.29
C VAL A 47 12.34 9.39 8.86
N ALA A 48 11.36 9.46 7.94
CA ALA A 48 10.99 10.71 7.27
C ALA A 48 10.60 11.85 8.23
N THR A 49 10.03 11.50 9.39
CA THR A 49 9.57 12.46 10.40
C THR A 49 10.59 12.78 11.49
N ALA A 50 11.80 12.22 11.44
CA ALA A 50 12.85 12.56 12.40
C ALA A 50 13.31 14.02 12.20
N ALA A 51 13.61 14.72 13.30
CA ALA A 51 13.96 16.14 13.25
C ALA A 51 15.17 16.42 12.32
N ASP A 52 16.21 15.60 12.41
CA ASP A 52 17.41 15.75 11.56
C ASP A 52 17.10 15.47 10.08
N THR A 53 16.24 14.49 9.80
CA THR A 53 15.78 14.19 8.43
C THR A 53 14.95 15.34 7.88
N ILE A 54 14.02 15.88 8.66
CA ILE A 54 13.23 17.04 8.27
C ILE A 54 14.16 18.22 7.96
N ALA A 55 15.07 18.56 8.87
CA ALA A 55 16.02 19.66 8.69
C ALA A 55 16.88 19.48 7.43
N ALA A 56 17.33 18.25 7.14
CA ALA A 56 18.11 17.96 5.94
C ALA A 56 17.30 18.08 4.64
N LEU A 57 16.03 17.69 4.66
CA LEU A 57 15.14 17.69 3.50
C LEU A 57 14.41 19.03 3.29
N TRP A 58 14.31 19.85 4.33
CA TRP A 58 13.54 21.09 4.36
C TRP A 58 13.87 22.05 3.20
N PRO A 59 15.15 22.40 2.92
CA PRO A 59 15.47 23.37 1.87
C PRO A 59 15.00 22.93 0.48
N ARG A 60 14.86 21.61 0.28
CA ARG A 60 14.44 21.02 -0.98
C ARG A 60 12.92 20.96 -1.12
N PHE A 61 12.22 20.63 -0.03
CA PHE A 61 10.81 20.27 -0.10
C PHE A 61 9.85 21.31 0.48
N VAL A 62 10.31 22.35 1.18
CA VAL A 62 9.44 23.41 1.72
C VAL A 62 8.53 24.03 0.65
N ASN A 63 9.08 24.42 -0.49
CA ASN A 63 8.27 24.98 -1.59
C ASN A 63 7.28 23.96 -2.17
N THR A 64 7.64 22.68 -2.17
CA THR A 64 6.75 21.60 -2.61
C THR A 64 5.62 21.38 -1.61
N ALA A 65 5.92 21.40 -0.32
CA ALA A 65 4.94 21.32 0.76
C ALA A 65 3.93 22.48 0.66
N HIS A 66 4.41 23.71 0.48
CA HIS A 66 3.54 24.88 0.27
C HIS A 66 2.64 24.74 -0.97
N ARG A 67 3.17 24.25 -2.10
CA ARG A 67 2.35 24.01 -3.30
C ARG A 67 1.24 22.98 -3.08
N PHE A 68 1.45 22.04 -2.17
CA PHE A 68 0.45 21.05 -1.77
C PHE A 68 -0.44 21.50 -0.61
N GLY A 69 -0.33 22.76 -0.18
CA GLY A 69 -1.21 23.36 0.83
C GLY A 69 -0.75 23.19 2.28
N ALA A 70 0.41 22.60 2.53
CA ALA A 70 0.99 22.56 3.86
C ALA A 70 1.56 23.94 4.25
N SER A 71 1.51 24.29 5.53
CA SER A 71 2.07 25.54 6.05
C SER A 71 3.59 25.56 6.10
N ASP A 72 4.21 24.38 6.21
CA ASP A 72 5.65 24.18 6.25
C ASP A 72 5.98 22.73 5.83
N PHE A 73 7.27 22.42 5.70
CA PHE A 73 7.77 21.04 5.63
C PHE A 73 8.14 20.55 7.03
N ASP A 74 7.15 20.00 7.74
CA ASP A 74 7.31 19.48 9.10
C ASP A 74 6.69 18.08 9.27
N ALA A 75 6.77 17.54 10.49
CA ALA A 75 6.21 16.22 10.78
C ALA A 75 4.67 16.17 10.62
N ALA A 76 3.97 17.29 10.80
CA ALA A 76 2.53 17.34 10.62
C ALA A 76 2.15 17.22 9.14
N ALA A 77 2.85 17.95 8.27
CA ALA A 77 2.69 17.85 6.82
C ALA A 77 2.98 16.42 6.29
N LEU A 78 3.97 15.74 6.87
CA LEU A 78 4.30 14.36 6.50
C LEU A 78 3.32 13.31 7.02
N LYS A 79 2.57 13.62 8.09
CA LYS A 79 1.52 12.76 8.66
C LYS A 79 0.13 13.06 8.08
N ASP A 80 -0.03 14.16 7.34
CA ASP A 80 -1.33 14.52 6.78
C ASP A 80 -1.81 13.45 5.79
N SER A 81 -3.06 13.04 5.98
CA SER A 81 -3.73 12.02 5.16
C SER A 81 -4.39 12.57 3.90
N GLY A 82 -4.27 13.89 3.69
CA GLY A 82 -4.66 14.60 2.48
C GLY A 82 -3.84 14.18 1.23
N PRO A 83 -3.50 15.11 0.33
CA PRO A 83 -2.80 14.76 -0.91
C PRO A 83 -1.49 14.02 -0.66
N ARG A 84 -1.39 12.77 -1.13
CA ARG A 84 -0.17 11.93 -0.99
C ARG A 84 0.99 12.39 -1.88
N ASP A 85 0.84 13.50 -2.60
CA ASP A 85 1.81 13.97 -3.57
C ASP A 85 3.12 14.40 -2.91
N LEU A 86 3.06 14.97 -1.70
CA LEU A 86 4.26 15.33 -0.93
C LEU A 86 5.08 14.09 -0.59
N THR A 87 4.47 13.11 0.08
CA THR A 87 5.17 11.88 0.51
C THR A 87 5.63 11.03 -0.67
N ARG A 88 4.85 10.96 -1.76
CA ARG A 88 5.27 10.32 -3.02
C ARG A 88 6.48 11.01 -3.63
N THR A 89 6.48 12.35 -3.70
CA THR A 89 7.59 13.13 -4.27
C THR A 89 8.89 12.92 -3.48
N ILE A 90 8.79 12.90 -2.15
CA ILE A 90 9.93 12.60 -1.26
C ILE A 90 10.41 11.17 -1.49
N ALA A 91 9.50 10.19 -1.52
CA ALA A 91 9.85 8.79 -1.73
C ALA A 91 10.53 8.54 -3.07
N SER A 92 10.01 9.13 -4.16
CA SER A 92 10.64 9.04 -5.48
C SER A 92 12.03 9.67 -5.49
N TRP A 93 12.23 10.78 -4.77
CA TRP A 93 13.55 11.39 -4.67
C TRP A 93 14.53 10.54 -3.86
N LEU A 94 14.11 10.03 -2.68
CA LEU A 94 14.91 9.13 -1.85
C LEU A 94 15.28 7.84 -2.60
N TYR A 95 14.36 7.30 -3.38
CA TYR A 95 14.58 6.10 -4.19
C TYR A 95 15.76 6.28 -5.17
N GLN A 96 15.90 7.48 -5.74
CA GLN A 96 16.93 7.84 -6.72
C GLN A 96 18.28 8.23 -6.10
N GLN A 97 18.40 8.28 -4.77
CA GLN A 97 19.67 8.64 -4.14
C GLN A 97 20.64 7.46 -4.15
N ASN A 98 21.89 7.75 -4.50
CA ASN A 98 22.98 6.76 -4.48
C ASN A 98 23.89 6.91 -3.25
N GLU A 99 23.83 8.04 -2.53
CA GLU A 99 24.62 8.28 -1.32
C GLU A 99 23.91 9.27 -0.37
N PRO A 100 23.57 8.88 0.88
CA PRO A 100 23.45 7.49 1.31
C PRO A 100 22.31 6.79 0.56
N VAL A 101 22.51 5.52 0.19
CA VAL A 101 21.41 4.67 -0.26
C VAL A 101 20.56 4.31 0.95
N VAL A 102 19.24 4.48 0.83
CA VAL A 102 18.27 3.95 1.78
C VAL A 102 17.41 2.91 1.08
N ASP A 103 17.01 1.88 1.80
CA ASP A 103 16.23 0.73 1.33
C ASP A 103 14.72 0.92 1.51
N GLY A 104 14.32 2.08 2.05
CA GLY A 104 12.93 2.43 2.24
C GLY A 104 12.75 3.59 3.19
N ILE A 105 11.49 3.75 3.61
CA ILE A 105 11.05 4.80 4.53
C ILE A 105 10.34 4.15 5.72
N GLU A 106 10.77 4.49 6.93
CA GLU A 106 10.04 4.22 8.17
C GLU A 106 9.15 5.42 8.49
N PHE A 107 7.88 5.16 8.84
CA PHE A 107 6.93 6.18 9.24
C PHE A 107 5.94 5.63 10.27
N ALA A 108 5.37 6.52 11.07
CA ALA A 108 4.31 6.18 12.01
C ALA A 108 2.95 6.05 11.30
N SER A 109 2.11 5.14 11.77
CA SER A 109 0.74 5.02 11.30
C SER A 109 -0.05 6.29 11.61
N ARG A 110 -0.94 6.70 10.69
CA ARG A 110 -1.90 7.78 10.94
C ARG A 110 -2.91 7.44 12.06
N HIS A 111 -3.06 6.15 12.38
CA HIS A 111 -4.01 5.67 13.39
C HIS A 111 -3.41 5.61 14.80
N GLY A 112 -2.12 5.92 14.94
CA GLY A 112 -1.40 5.90 16.21
C GLY A 112 0.11 5.93 15.99
N ASP A 113 0.82 6.72 16.79
CA ASP A 113 2.28 6.85 16.70
C ASP A 113 3.03 5.61 17.25
N ASP A 114 2.31 4.70 17.90
CA ASP A 114 2.80 3.43 18.44
C ASP A 114 2.97 2.34 17.37
N LEU A 115 2.32 2.49 16.22
CA LEU A 115 2.45 1.56 15.11
C LEU A 115 3.44 2.09 14.08
N LYS A 116 4.59 1.41 13.95
CA LYS A 116 5.58 1.66 12.91
C LYS A 116 5.23 0.93 11.62
N LEU A 117 5.39 1.63 10.51
CA LEU A 117 5.18 1.13 9.17
C LEU A 117 6.42 1.39 8.31
N TRP A 118 6.57 0.59 7.26
CA TRP A 118 7.67 0.70 6.30
C TRP A 118 7.13 0.73 4.87
N ALA A 119 7.69 1.61 4.05
CA ALA A 119 7.63 1.53 2.59
C ALA A 119 8.99 1.01 2.11
N ILE A 120 8.98 -0.09 1.36
CA ILE A 120 10.20 -0.79 0.93
C ILE A 120 10.55 -0.38 -0.50
N PHE A 121 11.83 -0.14 -0.76
CA PHE A 121 12.38 0.04 -2.10
C PHE A 121 12.99 -1.29 -2.57
N GLU A 122 12.27 -2.02 -3.42
CA GLU A 122 12.67 -3.39 -3.77
C GLU A 122 14.00 -3.47 -4.54
N ARG A 123 14.27 -2.53 -5.45
CA ARG A 123 15.50 -2.45 -6.28
C ARG A 123 16.08 -3.83 -6.65
N PRO A 124 15.34 -4.66 -7.40
CA PRO A 124 15.87 -5.91 -7.91
C PRO A 124 17.10 -5.67 -8.81
N PRO A 125 18.11 -6.55 -8.79
CA PRO A 125 19.20 -6.52 -9.75
C PRO A 125 18.70 -6.95 -11.14
N ASP A 126 19.46 -6.65 -12.19
CA ASP A 126 19.07 -6.96 -13.58
C ASP A 126 18.83 -8.45 -13.85
N ASP A 127 19.37 -9.35 -13.02
CA ASP A 127 19.32 -10.80 -13.16
C ASP A 127 18.33 -11.50 -12.20
N SER A 128 17.55 -10.75 -11.43
CA SER A 128 16.57 -11.32 -10.50
C SER A 128 15.34 -10.45 -10.34
N ASP A 129 14.16 -11.07 -10.20
CA ASP A 129 12.92 -10.35 -9.87
C ASP A 129 12.77 -10.12 -8.35
N ILE A 130 13.75 -10.53 -7.53
CA ILE A 130 13.68 -10.46 -6.06
C ILE A 130 14.71 -9.47 -5.52
N SER A 131 14.26 -8.64 -4.57
CA SER A 131 15.16 -7.73 -3.84
C SER A 131 16.31 -8.49 -3.16
N PRO A 132 17.56 -8.04 -3.26
CA PRO A 132 18.70 -8.69 -2.62
C PRO A 132 18.66 -8.58 -1.08
N LEU A 133 17.79 -7.72 -0.54
CA LEU A 133 17.60 -7.53 0.90
C LEU A 133 16.68 -8.59 1.52
N LEU A 134 16.00 -9.38 0.70
CA LEU A 134 15.13 -10.46 1.15
C LEU A 134 15.93 -11.74 1.36
N THR A 135 15.77 -12.32 2.55
CA THR A 135 16.37 -13.60 2.94
C THR A 135 15.30 -14.53 3.49
N ARG A 136 15.61 -15.82 3.62
CA ARG A 136 14.71 -16.83 4.21
C ARG A 136 13.32 -16.88 3.53
N VAL A 137 13.29 -16.66 2.22
CA VAL A 137 12.05 -16.70 1.44
C VAL A 137 11.47 -18.12 1.52
N THR A 138 10.25 -18.22 2.03
CA THR A 138 9.52 -19.47 2.20
C THR A 138 8.20 -19.34 1.45
N PRO A 139 8.03 -20.04 0.31
CA PRO A 139 6.77 -20.04 -0.40
C PRO A 139 5.69 -20.71 0.45
N MET A 140 4.47 -20.24 0.28
CA MET A 140 3.28 -20.75 0.94
C MET A 140 2.22 -21.02 -0.11
N ASP A 141 1.71 -22.25 -0.12
CA ASP A 141 0.57 -22.62 -0.94
C ASP A 141 -0.70 -21.98 -0.36
N LEU A 142 -1.42 -21.26 -1.20
CA LEU A 142 -2.73 -20.72 -0.85
C LEU A 142 -3.80 -21.74 -1.21
N SER A 143 -4.64 -22.08 -0.25
CA SER A 143 -5.86 -22.85 -0.45
C SER A 143 -7.05 -22.11 0.17
N PRO A 144 -8.29 -22.50 -0.18
CA PRO A 144 -9.48 -21.91 0.45
C PRO A 144 -9.50 -22.05 1.98
N GLU A 145 -8.77 -23.02 2.51
CA GLU A 145 -8.66 -23.35 3.94
C GLU A 145 -7.42 -22.72 4.61
N THR A 146 -6.61 -21.94 3.89
CA THR A 146 -5.48 -21.20 4.49
C THR A 146 -6.01 -20.36 5.67
N PRO A 147 -5.50 -20.55 6.90
CA PRO A 147 -6.06 -19.91 8.10
C PRO A 147 -6.18 -18.40 7.99
N GLU A 148 -5.15 -17.74 7.44
CA GLU A 148 -5.11 -16.29 7.24
C GLU A 148 -6.18 -15.80 6.25
N LEU A 149 -6.48 -16.61 5.22
CA LEU A 149 -7.56 -16.32 4.28
C LEU A 149 -8.93 -16.52 4.93
N LEU A 150 -9.12 -17.56 5.75
CA LEU A 150 -10.36 -17.78 6.49
C LEU A 150 -10.64 -16.62 7.47
N ASP A 151 -9.62 -16.14 8.17
CA ASP A 151 -9.72 -15.01 9.09
C ASP A 151 -10.03 -13.71 8.35
N ALA A 152 -9.41 -13.47 7.20
CA ALA A 152 -9.71 -12.34 6.33
C ALA A 152 -11.16 -12.42 5.81
N PHE A 153 -11.60 -13.58 5.34
CA PHE A 153 -12.96 -13.80 4.84
C PHE A 153 -13.99 -13.54 5.93
N LYS A 154 -13.76 -14.07 7.15
CA LYS A 154 -14.63 -13.81 8.30
C LYS A 154 -14.70 -12.33 8.65
N THR A 155 -13.55 -11.65 8.68
CA THR A 155 -13.46 -10.22 9.03
C THR A 155 -14.17 -9.34 8.01
N LEU A 156 -14.07 -9.68 6.73
CA LEU A 156 -14.63 -8.92 5.61
C LEU A 156 -16.04 -9.40 5.20
N GLY A 157 -16.57 -10.45 5.83
CA GLY A 157 -17.88 -11.04 5.49
C GLY A 157 -17.91 -11.75 4.13
N LEU A 158 -16.77 -12.24 3.64
CA LEU A 158 -16.63 -12.87 2.33
C LEU A 158 -16.98 -14.36 2.37
N THR A 159 -17.43 -14.88 1.23
CA THR A 159 -17.71 -16.31 1.03
C THR A 159 -17.11 -16.80 -0.28
N TRP A 160 -16.66 -18.06 -0.29
CA TRP A 160 -16.19 -18.71 -1.52
C TRP A 160 -17.36 -19.13 -2.41
N THR A 161 -17.19 -18.98 -3.71
CA THR A 161 -18.14 -19.46 -4.72
C THR A 161 -17.43 -20.24 -5.82
N GLY A 162 -18.01 -21.39 -6.20
CA GLY A 162 -17.62 -22.20 -7.37
C GLY A 162 -17.96 -21.53 -8.68
#